data_AF-A0A955NZK8-F1
#
_entry.id   AF-A0A955NZK8-F1
#
_cell.length_a   1.000
_cell.length_b   1.000
_cell.length_c   1.000
_cell.angle_alpha   90.00
_cell.angle_beta   90.00
_cell.angle_gamma   90.00
#
_symmetry.space_group_name_H-M   'P 1'
#
loop_
_entity.id
_entity.type
_entity.pdbx_description
1 polymer ?
#
loop_
_entity_poly.entity_id
_entity_poly.type
_entity_poly.pdbx_seq_one_letter_code
_entity_poly.pdbx_strand_id
1 'polypeptide(L)'
;LALIIWPDEFILIFDPGNWEGNFAEVIQMTRILLYFVAAYSVLDGWNIVFSSALKGAGDTRFVFLTALTAAAITLIAPVYLACIVYGRGVYTAWFFLFVWLLFLATVYFLRFLAGKWRSMRVIEHAPAPGAVVEEGPLVEV
;
A
#
# COMPACT_ATOMS: atom_id res chain seq x y z
N LEU A 1 -7.28 -15.85 6.24
CA LEU A 1 -7.58 -17.11 6.99
C LEU A 1 -6.49 -18.16 6.81
N ALA A 2 -6.05 -18.47 5.59
CA ALA A 2 -4.97 -19.43 5.33
C ALA A 2 -3.68 -19.16 6.13
N LEU A 3 -3.24 -17.89 6.22
CA LEU A 3 -2.05 -17.49 6.99
C LEU A 3 -2.17 -17.78 8.50
N ILE A 4 -3.40 -17.85 9.04
CA ILE A 4 -3.64 -18.16 10.46
C ILE A 4 -3.73 -19.67 10.68
N ILE A 5 -4.28 -20.40 9.70
CA ILE A 5 -4.52 -21.85 9.81
C ILE A 5 -3.24 -22.65 9.55
N TRP A 6 -2.42 -22.23 8.57
CA TRP A 6 -1.21 -22.95 8.17
C TRP A 6 0.05 -22.07 8.18
N PRO A 7 0.35 -21.34 9.27
CA PRO A 7 1.48 -20.42 9.28
C PRO A 7 2.81 -21.13 9.02
N ASP A 8 2.99 -22.33 9.57
CA ASP A 8 4.26 -23.06 9.47
C ASP A 8 4.54 -23.55 8.06
N GLU A 9 3.53 -24.03 7.33
CA GLU A 9 3.69 -24.45 5.93
C GLU A 9 4.15 -23.30 5.03
N PHE A 10 3.61 -22.10 5.28
CA PHE A 10 4.05 -20.89 4.59
C PHE A 10 5.45 -20.43 4.99
N ILE A 11 5.96 -20.80 6.16
CA ILE A 11 7.32 -20.45 6.58
C ILE A 11 8.32 -21.48 6.03
N LEU A 12 7.97 -22.76 6.07
CA LEU A 12 8.84 -23.87 5.68
C LEU A 12 9.16 -23.89 4.18
N ILE A 13 8.33 -23.29 3.32
CA ILE A 13 8.69 -23.07 1.91
C ILE A 13 9.93 -22.16 1.73
N PHE A 14 10.23 -21.33 2.73
CA PHE A 14 11.41 -20.48 2.77
C PHE A 14 12.58 -21.12 3.53
N ASP A 15 12.50 -22.40 3.90
CA ASP A 15 13.60 -23.12 4.51
C ASP A 15 14.76 -23.27 3.50
N PRO A 16 15.91 -22.63 3.75
CA PRO A 16 17.07 -22.73 2.87
C PRO A 16 17.75 -24.12 2.88
N GLY A 17 17.36 -25.03 3.78
CA GLY A 17 17.86 -26.41 3.88
C GLY A 17 19.29 -26.58 4.41
N ASN A 18 20.21 -25.64 4.08
CA ASN A 18 21.63 -25.65 4.45
C ASN A 18 22.04 -24.35 5.18
N TRP A 19 21.33 -23.96 6.23
CA TRP A 19 21.59 -22.74 6.98
C TRP A 19 22.39 -22.99 8.27
N GLU A 20 23.48 -22.24 8.46
CA GLU A 20 24.35 -22.35 9.62
C GLU A 20 23.80 -21.65 10.89
N GLY A 21 22.77 -20.83 10.76
CA GLY A 21 22.16 -20.11 11.88
C GLY A 21 20.93 -20.80 12.49
N ASN A 22 20.29 -20.14 13.45
CA ASN A 22 19.13 -20.67 14.16
C ASN A 22 17.82 -20.44 13.39
N PHE A 23 17.52 -21.33 12.44
CA PHE A 23 16.27 -21.22 11.66
C PHE A 23 15.01 -21.34 12.55
N ALA A 24 15.08 -22.10 13.65
CA ALA A 24 13.95 -22.25 14.57
C ALA A 24 13.52 -20.92 15.22
N GLU A 25 14.48 -20.04 15.53
CA GLU A 25 14.19 -18.70 16.07
C GLU A 25 13.51 -17.80 15.03
N VAL A 26 13.95 -17.89 13.77
CA VAL A 26 13.33 -17.18 12.64
C VAL A 26 11.90 -17.66 12.42
N ILE A 27 11.62 -18.97 12.52
CA ILE A 27 10.25 -19.50 12.42
C ILE A 27 9.36 -18.90 13.50
N GLN A 28 9.81 -18.89 14.76
CA GLN A 28 9.01 -18.35 15.87
C GLN A 28 8.71 -16.86 15.68
N MET A 29 9.72 -16.06 15.29
CA MET A 29 9.53 -14.65 15.00
C MET A 29 8.56 -14.44 13.82
N THR A 30 8.78 -15.16 12.72
CA THR A 30 7.99 -15.03 11.48
C THR A 30 6.53 -15.43 11.70
N ARG A 31 6.25 -16.44 12.53
CA ARG A 31 4.89 -16.85 12.89
C ARG A 31 4.11 -15.69 13.52
N ILE A 32 4.73 -14.94 14.43
CA ILE A 32 4.09 -13.76 15.05
C ILE A 32 3.87 -12.67 13.99
N LEU A 33 4.85 -12.42 13.12
CA LEU A 33 4.71 -11.43 12.06
C LEU A 33 3.60 -11.80 11.05
N LEU A 34 3.43 -13.08 10.74
CA LEU A 34 2.34 -13.58 9.90
C LEU A 34 0.95 -13.26 10.47
N TYR A 35 0.80 -13.22 11.79
CA TYR A 35 -0.46 -12.77 12.40
C TYR A 35 -0.69 -11.27 12.21
N PHE A 36 0.36 -10.44 12.25
CA PHE A 36 0.24 -9.03 11.85
C PHE A 36 -0.17 -8.91 10.38
N VAL A 37 0.46 -9.67 9.47
CA VAL A 37 0.11 -9.72 8.05
C VAL A 37 -1.35 -10.09 7.86
N ALA A 38 -1.79 -11.16 8.52
CA ALA A 38 -3.17 -11.61 8.46
C ALA A 38 -4.14 -10.51 8.94
N ALA A 39 -3.80 -9.80 10.02
CA ALA A 39 -4.62 -8.73 10.57
C ALA A 39 -4.77 -7.53 9.61
N TYR A 40 -3.67 -7.03 9.01
CA TYR A 40 -3.78 -5.87 8.12
C TYR A 40 -4.18 -6.21 6.68
N SER A 41 -4.11 -7.48 6.25
CA SER A 41 -4.38 -7.86 4.85
C SER A 41 -5.74 -7.36 4.32
N VAL A 42 -6.75 -7.30 5.18
CA VAL A 42 -8.08 -6.76 4.82
C VAL A 42 -8.02 -5.24 4.60
N LEU A 43 -7.32 -4.52 5.48
CA LEU A 43 -7.11 -3.07 5.36
C LEU A 43 -6.29 -2.73 4.11
N ASP A 44 -5.31 -3.57 3.79
CA ASP A 44 -4.49 -3.42 2.59
C ASP A 44 -5.33 -3.62 1.32
N GLY A 45 -6.21 -4.63 1.30
CA GLY A 45 -7.18 -4.81 0.23
C GLY A 45 -8.09 -3.59 0.04
N TRP A 46 -8.63 -3.02 1.13
CA TRP A 46 -9.40 -1.77 1.05
C TRP A 46 -8.57 -0.60 0.50
N ASN A 47 -7.34 -0.42 0.96
CA ASN A 47 -6.44 0.61 0.45
C ASN A 47 -6.22 0.48 -1.06
N ILE A 48 -5.97 -0.73 -1.55
CA ILE A 48 -5.76 -1.00 -2.97
C ILE A 48 -7.00 -0.62 -3.77
N VAL A 49 -8.19 -1.02 -3.34
CA VAL A 49 -9.45 -0.71 -4.04
C VAL A 49 -9.71 0.80 -4.10
N PHE A 50 -9.70 1.49 -2.95
CA PHE A 50 -10.00 2.93 -2.92
C PHE A 50 -8.94 3.78 -3.61
N SER A 51 -7.66 3.46 -3.40
CA SER A 51 -6.59 4.18 -4.08
C SER A 51 -6.66 3.99 -5.59
N SER A 52 -7.00 2.79 -6.08
CA SER A 52 -7.16 2.52 -7.51
C SER A 52 -8.37 3.24 -8.10
N ALA A 53 -9.49 3.30 -7.39
CA ALA A 53 -10.67 4.06 -7.80
C ALA A 53 -10.35 5.57 -7.91
N LEU A 54 -9.66 6.15 -6.92
CA LEU A 54 -9.27 7.56 -6.93
C LEU A 54 -8.26 7.85 -8.05
N LYS A 55 -7.25 6.99 -8.23
CA LYS A 55 -6.28 7.10 -9.34
C LYS A 55 -6.97 7.01 -10.70
N GLY A 56 -7.93 6.09 -10.87
CA GLY A 56 -8.70 5.93 -12.10
C GLY A 56 -9.63 7.10 -12.42
N ALA A 57 -10.10 7.84 -11.41
CA ALA A 57 -10.87 9.07 -11.59
C ALA A 57 -10.01 10.31 -11.95
N GLY A 58 -8.69 10.18 -11.92
CA GLY A 58 -7.74 11.29 -12.16
C GLY A 58 -7.19 11.96 -10.90
N ASP A 59 -7.55 11.49 -9.70
CA ASP A 59 -7.09 12.03 -8.41
C ASP A 59 -5.72 11.45 -7.97
N THR A 60 -4.78 11.34 -8.92
CA THR A 60 -3.48 10.68 -8.70
C THR A 60 -2.57 11.47 -7.76
N ARG A 61 -2.60 12.81 -7.86
CA ARG A 61 -1.80 13.71 -7.01
C ARG A 61 -2.17 13.59 -5.53
N PHE A 62 -3.45 13.50 -5.22
CA PHE A 62 -3.90 13.31 -3.83
C PHE A 62 -3.38 11.99 -3.28
N VAL A 63 -3.61 10.89 -4.01
CA VAL A 63 -3.20 9.54 -3.56
C VAL A 63 -1.69 9.50 -3.30
N PHE A 64 -0.88 10.07 -4.20
CA PHE A 64 0.58 10.13 -4.06
C PHE A 64 1.01 10.96 -2.85
N LEU A 65 0.53 12.21 -2.72
CA LEU A 65 0.93 13.09 -1.62
C LEU A 65 0.50 12.53 -0.26
N THR A 66 -0.70 11.96 -0.17
CA THR A 66 -1.18 11.31 1.05
C THR A 66 -0.31 10.10 1.39
N ALA A 67 0.01 9.23 0.44
CA ALA A 67 0.88 8.07 0.69
C ALA A 67 2.27 8.50 1.18
N LEU A 68 2.87 9.49 0.52
CA LEU A 68 4.20 9.99 0.84
C LEU A 68 4.25 10.63 2.24
N THR A 69 3.32 11.53 2.53
CA THR A 69 3.26 12.22 3.83
C THR A 69 2.90 11.28 4.97
N ALA A 70 1.95 10.36 4.75
CA ALA A 70 1.63 9.31 5.71
C ALA A 70 2.84 8.44 6.00
N ALA A 71 3.53 7.94 4.96
CA ALA A 71 4.70 7.08 5.13
C ALA A 71 5.81 7.80 5.90
N ALA A 72 6.10 9.05 5.57
CA ALA A 72 7.12 9.82 6.29
C ALA A 72 6.78 9.99 7.78
N ILE A 73 5.54 10.35 8.10
CA ILE A 73 5.13 10.75 9.46
C ILE A 73 4.78 9.55 10.34
N THR A 74 4.08 8.55 9.82
CA THR A 74 3.55 7.44 10.65
C THR A 74 4.38 6.18 10.55
N LEU A 75 5.23 6.02 9.52
CA LEU A 75 6.07 4.84 9.34
C LEU A 75 7.55 5.18 9.52
N ILE A 76 8.14 5.98 8.64
CA ILE A 76 9.59 6.18 8.58
C ILE A 76 10.11 6.85 9.85
N ALA A 77 9.57 8.01 10.23
CA ALA A 77 10.05 8.74 11.40
C ALA A 77 9.86 7.95 12.72
N PRO A 78 8.68 7.36 13.00
CA PRO A 78 8.48 6.60 14.24
C PRO A 78 9.29 5.31 14.29
N VAL A 79 9.44 4.59 13.16
CA VAL A 79 10.26 3.36 13.11
C VAL A 79 11.73 3.69 13.32
N TYR A 80 12.24 4.76 12.70
CA TYR A 80 13.62 5.20 12.92
C TYR A 80 13.87 5.54 14.39
N LEU A 81 12.99 6.35 14.99
CA LEU A 81 13.10 6.70 16.41
C LEU A 81 13.00 5.45 17.29
N ALA A 82 11.98 4.61 17.09
CA ALA A 82 11.75 3.44 17.93
C ALA A 82 12.89 2.41 17.82
N CYS A 83 13.28 2.05 16.61
CA CYS A 83 14.21 0.93 16.39
C CYS A 83 15.67 1.35 16.49
N ILE A 84 16.03 2.51 15.94
CA ILE A 84 17.44 2.95 15.90
C ILE A 84 17.81 3.74 17.15
N VAL A 85 16.94 4.66 17.61
CA VAL A 85 17.27 5.53 18.76
C VAL A 85 16.96 4.84 20.08
N TYR A 86 15.79 4.21 20.20
CA TYR A 86 15.36 3.55 21.44
C TYR A 86 15.65 2.04 21.49
N GLY A 87 16.26 1.47 20.45
CA GLY A 87 16.63 0.05 20.40
C GLY A 87 15.44 -0.91 20.46
N ARG A 88 14.24 -0.48 20.05
CA ARG A 88 13.05 -1.35 20.02
C ARG A 88 13.17 -2.39 18.90
N GLY A 89 12.68 -3.60 19.18
CA GLY A 89 12.74 -4.70 18.23
C GLY A 89 11.72 -4.61 17.09
N VAL A 90 11.82 -5.57 16.16
CA VAL A 90 11.04 -5.69 14.92
C VAL A 90 9.53 -5.57 15.12
N TYR A 91 8.98 -6.11 16.20
CA TYR A 91 7.53 -6.05 16.48
C TYR A 91 7.00 -4.61 16.55
N THR A 92 7.82 -3.67 17.03
CA THR A 92 7.43 -2.25 17.08
C THR A 92 7.35 -1.65 15.68
N ALA A 93 8.26 -2.05 14.78
CA ALA A 93 8.21 -1.62 13.38
C ALA A 93 6.94 -2.12 12.68
N TRP A 94 6.56 -3.37 12.92
CA TRP A 94 5.34 -3.95 12.38
C TRP A 94 4.06 -3.31 12.94
N PHE A 95 4.08 -2.88 14.20
CA PHE A 95 2.98 -2.09 14.76
C PHE A 95 2.82 -0.74 14.03
N PHE A 96 3.90 0.00 13.79
CA PHE A 96 3.82 1.26 13.03
C PHE A 96 3.39 1.04 11.57
N LEU A 97 3.80 -0.07 10.96
CA LEU A 97 3.30 -0.47 9.64
C LEU A 97 1.77 -0.67 9.65
N PHE A 98 1.25 -1.38 10.65
CA PHE A 98 -0.19 -1.56 10.82
C PHE A 98 -0.92 -0.22 10.99
N VAL A 99 -0.39 0.67 11.83
CA VAL A 99 -0.96 2.01 12.04
C VAL A 99 -0.96 2.84 10.76
N TRP A 100 0.11 2.79 9.97
CA TRP A 100 0.18 3.47 8.68
C TRP A 100 -0.88 2.94 7.68
N LEU A 101 -1.06 1.62 7.59
CA LEU A 101 -2.09 1.02 6.75
C LEU A 101 -3.50 1.44 7.17
N LEU A 102 -3.78 1.45 8.48
CA LEU A 102 -5.05 1.91 9.03
C LEU A 102 -5.30 3.39 8.73
N PHE A 103 -4.27 4.23 8.86
CA PHE A 103 -4.34 5.65 8.53
C PHE A 103 -4.68 5.86 7.05
N LEU A 104 -3.96 5.20 6.14
CA LEU A 104 -4.25 5.30 4.71
C LEU A 104 -5.64 4.79 4.35
N ALA A 105 -6.05 3.66 4.93
CA ALA A 105 -7.38 3.09 4.67
C ALA A 105 -8.46 4.10 5.05
N THR A 106 -8.31 4.73 6.22
CA THR A 106 -9.23 5.75 6.72
C THR A 106 -9.25 6.98 5.81
N VAL A 107 -8.09 7.52 5.45
CA VAL A 107 -8.01 8.73 4.62
C VAL A 107 -8.58 8.49 3.22
N TYR A 108 -8.25 7.37 2.57
CA TYR A 108 -8.79 7.05 1.25
C TYR A 108 -10.29 6.75 1.30
N PHE A 109 -10.76 6.06 2.33
CA PHE A 109 -12.19 5.84 2.54
C PHE A 109 -12.94 7.17 2.70
N LEU A 110 -12.48 8.06 3.59
CA LEU A 110 -13.08 9.37 3.78
C LEU A 110 -13.02 10.24 2.52
N ARG A 111 -11.90 10.18 1.78
CA ARG A 111 -11.76 10.90 0.50
C ARG A 111 -12.73 10.38 -0.56
N PHE A 112 -12.93 9.08 -0.59
CA PHE A 112 -13.90 8.43 -1.47
C PHE A 112 -15.33 8.84 -1.11
N LEU A 113 -15.68 8.88 0.18
CA LEU A 113 -16.99 9.34 0.65
C LEU A 113 -17.24 10.84 0.37
N ALA A 114 -16.20 11.67 0.47
CA ALA A 114 -16.29 13.10 0.22
C ALA A 114 -16.65 13.46 -1.23
N GLY A 115 -16.67 12.49 -2.16
CA GLY A 115 -17.31 12.64 -3.46
C GLY A 115 -16.60 13.57 -4.46
N LYS A 116 -15.54 14.31 -4.09
CA LYS A 116 -14.87 15.22 -5.04
C LYS A 116 -14.24 14.51 -6.24
N TRP A 117 -14.06 13.18 -6.17
CA TRP A 117 -13.62 12.39 -7.32
C TRP A 117 -14.69 12.33 -8.42
N ARG A 118 -15.98 12.50 -8.09
CA ARG A 118 -17.08 12.43 -9.07
C ARG A 118 -17.09 13.61 -10.05
N SER A 119 -16.52 14.75 -9.67
CA SER A 119 -16.38 15.90 -10.55
C SER A 119 -15.11 15.85 -11.40
N MET A 120 -14.22 14.89 -11.15
CA MET A 120 -13.01 14.70 -11.95
C MET A 120 -13.35 13.86 -13.17
N ARG A 121 -13.08 14.39 -14.36
CA ARG A 121 -13.31 13.71 -15.64
C ARG A 121 -11.99 13.57 -16.36
N VAL A 122 -11.64 12.31 -16.66
CA VAL A 122 -10.47 11.96 -17.49
C VAL A 122 -10.82 11.99 -18.98
N ILE A 123 -12.12 11.88 -19.32
CA ILE A 123 -12.58 11.87 -20.71
C ILE A 123 -12.75 13.30 -21.20
N GLU A 124 -11.92 13.67 -22.19
CA GLU A 124 -12.05 14.89 -22.98
C GLU A 124 -13.38 14.89 -23.74
N HIS A 125 -13.92 16.07 -24.09
CA HIS A 125 -15.14 16.11 -24.89
C HIS A 125 -14.88 15.38 -26.20
N ALA A 126 -15.72 14.39 -26.53
CA ALA A 126 -15.74 13.81 -27.87
C ALA A 126 -15.81 14.97 -28.87
N PRO A 127 -14.98 14.98 -29.93
CA PRO A 127 -15.03 16.04 -30.92
C PRO A 127 -16.48 16.19 -31.40
N ALA A 128 -16.95 17.44 -31.49
CA ALA A 128 -18.30 17.69 -31.97
C ALA A 128 -18.50 16.95 -33.31
N PRO A 129 -19.69 16.38 -33.59
CA PRO A 129 -19.93 15.73 -34.88
C PRO A 129 -19.63 16.71 -36.02
N GLY A 130 -18.54 16.49 -36.75
CA GLY A 130 -18.03 17.40 -37.78
C GLY A 130 -16.76 18.19 -37.44
N ALA A 131 -16.15 17.98 -36.27
CA ALA A 131 -14.82 18.51 -35.98
C ALA A 131 -13.80 17.88 -36.95
N VAL A 132 -13.25 18.71 -37.84
CA VAL A 132 -12.17 18.32 -38.74
C VAL A 132 -10.96 17.99 -37.88
N VAL A 133 -10.49 16.74 -37.94
CA VAL A 133 -9.19 16.38 -37.37
C VAL A 133 -8.18 17.12 -38.24
N GLU A 134 -7.66 18.24 -37.73
CA GLU A 134 -6.57 18.94 -38.39
C GLU A 134 -5.36 18.00 -38.33
N GLU A 135 -5.04 17.35 -39.45
CA GLU A 135 -3.83 16.54 -39.57
C GLU A 135 -2.65 17.49 -39.28
N GLY A 136 -2.09 17.38 -38.08
CA GLY A 136 -0.86 18.06 -37.72
C GLY A 136 0.22 17.72 -38.76
N PRO A 137 1.19 18.61 -38.99
CA PRO A 137 2.11 18.49 -40.12
C PRO A 137 2.74 17.10 -40.10
N LEU A 138 2.53 16.35 -41.19
CA LEU A 138 3.18 15.07 -41.41
C LEU A 138 4.68 15.33 -41.30
N VAL A 139 5.27 14.91 -40.18
CA VAL A 139 6.72 14.93 -40.01
C VAL A 139 7.24 13.86 -40.96
N GLU A 140 7.53 14.26 -42.20
CA GLU A 140 8.28 13.44 -43.13
C GLU A 140 9.68 13.26 -42.53
N VAL A 141 9.93 12.06 -41.99
CA VAL A 141 11.25 11.60 -41.54
C VAL A 141 11.90 10.81 -42.66
#